data_AF-A0A3P8M105-F1
#
_entry.id   AF-A0A3P8M105-F1
#
_cell.length_a   1.000
_cell.length_b   1.000
_cell.length_c   1.000
_cell.angle_alpha   90.00
_cell.angle_beta   90.00
_cell.angle_gamma   90.00
#
_symmetry.space_group_name_H-M   'P 1'
#
loop_
_entity.id
_entity.type
_entity.pdbx_description
1 polymer ?
#
loop_
_entity_poly.entity_id
_entity_poly.type
_entity_poly.pdbx_seq_one_letter_code
_entity_poly.pdbx_strand_id
1 'polypeptide(L)' 'MKKLALSLSLALALSSVSTVFAAIPQKVRIGTDPTYAPFESKNSQGELIGFDIDLAKELCKRINTQCTFVENPLDALIPL' A
#
# COMPACT_ATOMS: atom_id res chain seq x y z
N MET A 1 -13.16 25.35 42.61
CA MET A 1 -13.65 24.07 42.03
C MET A 1 -14.33 24.22 40.67
N LYS A 2 -15.27 25.16 40.47
CA LYS A 2 -15.95 25.35 39.15
C LYS A 2 -15.00 25.69 37.98
N LYS A 3 -13.98 26.53 38.21
CA LYS A 3 -12.97 26.89 37.19
C LYS A 3 -12.08 25.71 36.78
N LEU A 4 -11.80 24.81 37.73
CA LEU A 4 -10.98 23.61 37.51
C LEU A 4 -11.75 22.55 36.71
N ALA A 5 -13.04 22.39 37.00
CA ALA A 5 -13.94 21.53 36.24
C ALA A 5 -14.09 22.04 34.79
N LEU A 6 -14.25 23.36 34.60
CA LEU A 6 -14.37 23.96 33.27
C LEU A 6 -13.10 23.77 32.41
N SER A 7 -11.92 23.93 33.02
CA SER A 7 -10.64 23.70 32.32
C SER A 7 -10.40 22.24 31.97
N LEU A 8 -10.87 21.31 32.81
CA LEU A 8 -10.73 19.86 32.54
C LEU A 8 -11.67 19.41 31.42
N SER A 9 -12.90 19.94 31.37
CA SER A 9 -13.84 19.69 30.27
C SER A 9 -13.34 20.23 28.92
N LEU A 10 -12.66 21.37 28.92
CA LEU A 10 -12.08 21.94 27.70
C LEU A 10 -10.89 21.10 27.20
N ALA A 11 -10.03 20.61 28.10
CA ALA A 11 -8.93 19.72 27.73
C ALA A 11 -9.42 18.39 27.14
N LEU A 12 -10.49 17.81 27.68
CA LEU A 12 -11.12 16.60 27.13
C LEU A 12 -11.75 16.83 25.75
N ALA A 13 -12.34 18.01 25.52
CA ALA A 13 -12.92 18.38 24.24
C ALA A 13 -11.87 18.58 23.13
N LEU A 14 -10.62 18.92 23.47
CA LEU A 14 -9.52 19.02 22.50
C LEU A 14 -8.88 17.65 22.17
N SER A 15 -8.98 16.66 23.06
CA SER A 15 -8.43 15.32 22.81
C SER A 15 -9.28 14.42 21.90
N SER A 16 -10.50 14.84 21.54
CA SER A 16 -11.44 14.01 20.75
C SER A 16 -11.21 14.02 19.24
N VAL A 17 -10.24 14.79 18.73
CA VAL A 17 -9.90 14.83 17.29
C VAL A 17 -8.54 14.17 17.06
N SER A 18 -8.45 12.86 17.32
CA SER A 18 -7.35 12.05 16.82
C SER A 18 -7.75 11.47 15.47
N THR A 19 -7.30 12.10 14.39
CA THR A 19 -7.39 11.52 13.05
C THR A 19 -6.34 10.42 12.94
N VAL A 20 -6.79 9.16 13.03
CA VAL A 20 -5.90 8.01 12.77
C VAL A 20 -5.77 7.89 11.25
N PHE A 21 -4.69 8.43 10.69
CA PHE A 21 -4.30 8.11 9.32
C PHE A 21 -3.64 6.73 9.31
N ALA A 22 -4.06 5.86 8.38
CA ALA A 22 -3.36 4.61 8.14
C ALA A 22 -1.93 4.91 7.68
N ALA A 23 -0.94 4.27 8.30
CA ALA A 23 0.45 4.42 7.90
C ALA A 23 0.66 3.82 6.50
N ILE A 24 1.41 4.53 5.64
CA ILE A 24 1.85 3.97 4.36
C ILE A 24 2.81 2.80 4.66
N PRO A 25 2.58 1.61 4.09
CA PRO A 25 3.43 0.45 4.34
C PRO A 25 4.86 0.72 3.82
N GLN A 26 5.85 0.37 4.64
CA GLN A 26 7.27 0.49 4.27
C GLN A 26 7.67 -0.47 3.14
N LYS A 27 6.96 -1.61 3.04
CA LYS A 27 7.20 -2.65 2.03
C LYS A 27 5.87 -3.15 1.47
N VAL A 28 5.78 -3.30 0.16
CA VAL A 28 4.62 -3.84 -0.56
C VAL A 28 5.07 -5.03 -1.39
N ARG A 29 4.32 -6.14 -1.28
CA ARG A 29 4.50 -7.34 -2.09
C ARG A 29 3.40 -7.37 -3.13
N ILE A 30 3.77 -7.46 -4.40
CA ILE A 30 2.84 -7.41 -5.53
C ILE A 30 2.82 -8.78 -6.18
N GLY A 31 1.67 -9.44 -6.16
CA GLY A 31 1.45 -10.68 -6.88
C GLY A 31 1.27 -10.40 -8.38
N THR A 32 1.87 -11.23 -9.23
CA THR A 32 1.81 -11.10 -10.70
C THR A 32 1.83 -12.49 -11.35
N ASP A 33 1.12 -12.64 -12.46
CA ASP A 33 1.13 -13.82 -13.30
C ASP A 33 1.76 -13.44 -14.66
N PRO A 34 3.04 -13.74 -14.91
CA PRO A 34 3.76 -13.27 -16.10
C PRO A 34 3.43 -14.06 -17.38
N THR A 35 2.18 -14.49 -17.51
CA THR A 35 1.64 -15.20 -18.69
C THR A 35 0.68 -14.33 -19.50
N TYR A 36 0.44 -13.07 -19.09
CA TYR A 36 -0.58 -12.19 -19.65
C TYR A 36 -0.01 -10.91 -20.31
N ALA A 37 0.69 -11.11 -21.43
CA ALA A 37 1.16 -9.98 -22.25
C ALA A 37 -0.01 -9.18 -22.85
N PRO A 38 0.09 -7.85 -22.97
CA PRO A 38 1.26 -6.99 -22.71
C PRO A 38 1.33 -6.42 -21.27
N PHE A 39 0.47 -6.89 -20.36
CA PHE A 39 0.35 -6.35 -19.01
C PHE A 39 1.45 -6.87 -18.08
N GLU A 40 1.71 -8.17 -18.15
CA GLU A 40 2.71 -8.86 -17.32
C GLU A 40 3.30 -10.04 -18.10
N SER A 41 4.62 -10.05 -18.25
CA SER A 41 5.37 -11.10 -18.97
C SER A 41 6.84 -11.12 -18.53
N LYS A 42 7.62 -12.08 -19.04
CA LYS A 42 9.08 -12.12 -18.87
C LYS A 42 9.82 -11.82 -20.15
N ASN A 43 10.89 -11.04 -20.05
CA ASN A 43 11.83 -10.85 -21.16
C ASN A 43 12.78 -12.07 -21.31
N SER A 44 13.68 -12.02 -22.29
CA SER A 44 14.66 -13.09 -22.55
C SER A 44 15.64 -13.36 -21.40
N GLN A 45 15.77 -12.43 -20.45
CA GLN A 45 16.61 -12.55 -19.26
C GLN A 45 15.81 -13.07 -18.04
N GLY A 46 14.51 -13.32 -18.21
CA GLY A 46 13.61 -13.77 -17.14
C GLY A 46 13.09 -12.64 -16.25
N GLU A 47 13.32 -11.38 -16.62
CA GLU A 47 12.85 -10.23 -15.84
C GLU A 47 11.39 -9.90 -16.15
N LEU A 48 10.63 -9.50 -15.11
CA LEU A 48 9.25 -9.06 -15.25
C LEU A 48 9.17 -7.73 -16.00
N ILE A 49 8.36 -7.72 -17.05
CA ILE A 49 8.06 -6.57 -17.91
C ILE A 49 6.56 -6.50 -18.21
N GLY A 50 6.10 -5.33 -18.64
CA GLY A 50 4.72 -5.10 -19.06
C GLY A 50 4.12 -3.88 -18.39
N PHE A 51 2.93 -3.49 -18.86
CA PHE A 51 2.25 -2.29 -18.39
C PHE A 51 2.02 -2.27 -16.87
N ASP A 52 1.55 -3.38 -16.29
CA ASP A 52 1.24 -3.46 -14.86
C ASP A 52 2.51 -3.43 -14.01
N ILE A 53 3.60 -4.01 -14.52
CA ILE A 53 4.92 -3.98 -13.88
C ILE A 53 5.45 -2.55 -13.82
N ASP A 54 5.35 -1.79 -14.92
CA ASP A 54 5.82 -0.41 -14.98
C ASP A 54 4.95 0.52 -14.14
N LEU A 55 3.63 0.33 -14.18
CA LEU A 55 2.68 1.06 -13.34
C LEU A 55 2.97 0.84 -11.86
N ALA A 56 3.13 -0.41 -11.44
CA ALA A 56 3.47 -0.75 -10.06
C ALA A 56 4.77 -0.09 -9.59
N LYS A 57 5.84 -0.18 -10.40
CA LYS A 57 7.13 0.47 -10.09
C LYS A 57 6.97 1.98 -9.89
N GLU A 58 6.25 2.66 -10.77
CA GLU A 58 6.03 4.12 -10.68
C GLU A 58 5.17 4.49 -9.47
N LEU A 59 4.11 3.71 -9.17
CA LEU A 59 3.31 3.93 -7.97
C LEU A 59 4.14 3.82 -6.70
N CYS A 60 4.94 2.76 -6.58
CA CYS A 60 5.84 2.54 -5.43
C CYS A 60 6.85 3.67 -5.24
N LYS A 61 7.38 4.20 -6.35
CA LYS A 61 8.26 5.37 -6.34
C LYS A 61 7.52 6.62 -5.81
N ARG A 62 6.29 6.88 -6.24
CA ARG A 62 5.50 8.05 -5.82
C ARG A 62 5.13 8.03 -4.34
N ILE A 63 4.87 6.85 -3.79
CA ILE A 63 4.53 6.69 -2.36
C ILE A 63 5.75 6.45 -1.46
N ASN A 64 6.96 6.45 -2.02
CA ASN A 64 8.22 6.20 -1.31
C ASN A 64 8.22 4.87 -0.52
N THR A 65 7.80 3.79 -1.19
CA THR A 65 7.70 2.44 -0.61
C THR A 65 8.55 1.44 -1.38
N GLN A 66 9.17 0.50 -0.68
CA GLN A 66 9.88 -0.62 -1.31
C GLN A 66 8.88 -1.65 -1.85
N CYS A 67 8.95 -1.96 -3.13
CA CYS A 67 8.09 -2.96 -3.77
C CYS A 67 8.87 -4.17 -4.26
N THR A 68 8.30 -5.35 -4.07
CA THR A 68 8.82 -6.63 -4.56
C THR A 68 7.72 -7.38 -5.28
N PHE A 69 8.03 -7.97 -6.42
CA PHE A 69 7.11 -8.81 -7.16
C PHE A 69 7.20 -10.27 -6.70
N VAL A 70 6.06 -10.95 -6.69
CA VAL A 70 5.91 -12.36 -6.35
C VAL A 70 5.12 -13.00 -7.47
N GLU A 71 5.72 -13.99 -8.12
CA GLU A 71 5.06 -14.69 -9.23
C GLU A 71 4.15 -15.79 -8.69
N ASN A 72 2.86 -15.69 -8.98
CA ASN A 72 1.85 -16.67 -8.61
C ASN A 72 0.86 -16.82 -9.79
N PRO A 73 0.34 -18.03 -10.06
CA PRO A 73 -0.79 -18.20 -10.97
C PRO A 73 -1.99 -17.36 -10.50
N LEU A 74 -2.78 -16.83 -11.44
CA LEU A 74 -3.95 -15.99 -11.13
C LEU A 74 -4.91 -16.64 -10.11
N ASP A 75 -5.15 -17.96 -10.22
CA ASP A 75 -6.02 -18.71 -9.31
C ASP A 75 -5.52 -18.70 -7.85
N ALA A 76 -4.22 -18.48 -7.62
CA ALA A 76 -3.64 -18.38 -6.29
C ALA A 76 -3.58 -16.93 -5.76
N LEU A 77 -3.82 -15.92 -6.61
CA LEU A 77 -3.86 -14.51 -6.21
C LEU A 77 -5.18 -14.12 -5.55
N ILE A 78 -6.27 -14.75 -5.98
CA ILE A 78 -7.62 -14.49 -5.47
C ILE A 78 -8.10 -15.74 -4.74
N PRO A 79 -8.10 -15.76 -3.39
CA PRO A 79 -8.73 -16.85 -2.66
C PRO A 79 -10.23 -16.82 -2.94
N LEU A 80 -10.74 -17.86 -3.59
CA LEU A 80 -12.17 -18.13 -3.76
C LEU A 80 -12.82 -18.61 -2.46
#